data_AF-A0A176VGF2-F1
#
_entry.id   AF-A0A176VGF2-F1
#
_cell.length_a   1.000
_cell.length_b   1.000
_cell.length_c   1.000
_cell.angle_alpha   90.00
_cell.angle_beta   90.00
_cell.angle_gamma   90.00
#
_symmetry.space_group_name_H-M   'P 1'
#
loop_
_entity.id
_entity.type
_entity.pdbx_description
1 polymer ?
#
loop_
_entity_poly.entity_id
_entity_poly.type
_entity_poly.pdbx_seq_one_letter_code
_entity_poly.pdbx_strand_id
1 'polypeptide(L)'
;MNLWEVDPCQINTCTAQQVAKTSEVDDQLFAAKGQQFHNEHMENIQYLQGLQKHNKPWLSPPEERSVILTEEQRLALKKHKEAERDRIHAVANQRKQMMLKASHPRSCDSDILGMLVQFSARNMEAERRKKSGRLTDAEILRMQNEDRTKAEALRQMEENLDDAKLMNRMMNYARCVTIRDGQLHEKGDKERWEEQDKMRWHHIMEMSRVQKIKEHDTAEARKKYFRYEGAAVIRKQMAENESMRKINEEIKEQEGRKIRRESERMLKEDQDIAEAKRIAGRKLLIEILKANDDAQEARIKAKEFEKEEEARRQVYVHEKEKRDLAYQEAQDKIKKEREMETARQAELQLDLSVVLRALQERAQDKQAVIDGVRALRVQEEHEREWREKERAEAEKIRLMYEDLARAREEQKIYKLKLLADQAQEEQIAYYRIAQSQKAALIEARRQAEAAHEANIKNKEAVIKQIEQNAEKRARAFREKFEEGERLRQQIRVEKLRLEDIKERKLKVLAKEGVPPKYQVELAKHKIVIH
;
A
#
# COMPACT_ATOMS: atom_id res chain seq x y z
N MET A 1 47.75 -48.68 30.74
CA MET A 1 47.54 -49.16 29.36
C MET A 1 46.10 -48.83 28.98
N ASN A 2 45.92 -48.21 27.81
CA ASN A 2 44.67 -48.01 27.08
C ASN A 2 43.61 -47.07 27.72
N LEU A 3 42.94 -46.17 26.99
CA LEU A 3 43.35 -45.29 25.87
C LEU A 3 42.15 -44.31 25.64
N TRP A 4 42.34 -42.97 25.73
CA TRP A 4 41.70 -41.87 24.95
C TRP A 4 40.13 -41.78 24.91
N GLU A 5 39.38 -40.66 24.91
CA GLU A 5 39.51 -39.19 24.83
C GLU A 5 38.42 -38.57 25.77
N VAL A 6 38.62 -37.50 26.56
CA VAL A 6 38.71 -36.04 26.26
C VAL A 6 37.41 -35.36 25.75
N ASP A 7 36.57 -34.92 26.70
CA ASP A 7 35.94 -33.59 26.93
C ASP A 7 35.44 -32.69 25.73
N PRO A 8 35.05 -31.39 25.92
CA PRO A 8 33.64 -31.00 26.12
C PRO A 8 33.16 -29.79 25.25
N CYS A 9 31.89 -29.35 25.37
CA CYS A 9 31.40 -27.98 25.07
C CYS A 9 29.96 -27.83 25.63
N GLN A 10 29.52 -26.79 26.35
CA GLN A 10 29.62 -25.31 26.26
C GLN A 10 28.73 -24.61 25.20
N ILE A 11 27.52 -24.28 25.63
CA ILE A 11 26.97 -22.91 25.82
C ILE A 11 27.03 -21.88 24.65
N ASN A 12 25.83 -21.43 24.26
CA ASN A 12 25.42 -20.08 23.76
C ASN A 12 25.56 -19.61 22.30
N THR A 13 24.63 -18.69 22.00
CA THR A 13 24.56 -17.61 20.99
C THR A 13 23.87 -17.84 19.63
N CYS A 14 23.06 -16.84 19.28
CA CYS A 14 22.36 -16.67 18.02
C CYS A 14 23.29 -16.08 16.93
N THR A 15 22.94 -16.25 15.64
CA THR A 15 22.73 -15.12 14.69
C THR A 15 22.24 -15.56 13.29
N ALA A 16 21.44 -14.68 12.68
CA ALA A 16 21.30 -14.35 11.25
C ALA A 16 21.00 -15.41 10.15
N GLN A 17 19.78 -15.30 9.59
CA GLN A 17 19.40 -15.16 8.15
C GLN A 17 20.40 -15.61 7.05
N GLN A 18 20.00 -16.35 6.00
CA GLN A 18 19.15 -15.88 4.89
C GLN A 18 18.62 -17.00 3.95
N VAL A 19 17.40 -16.83 3.39
CA VAL A 19 16.94 -17.16 2.00
C VAL A 19 17.21 -18.59 1.46
N ALA A 20 16.25 -19.45 1.06
CA ALA A 20 14.77 -19.46 1.00
C ALA A 20 14.30 -20.96 0.93
N LYS A 21 13.17 -21.45 0.36
CA LYS A 21 12.08 -20.91 -0.49
C LYS A 21 10.83 -21.84 -0.47
N THR A 22 9.63 -21.28 -0.72
CA THR A 22 8.36 -21.94 -1.15
C THR A 22 8.01 -23.36 -0.64
N SER A 23 7.00 -23.46 0.22
CA SER A 23 5.73 -24.15 -0.07
C SER A 23 4.69 -23.90 1.03
N GLU A 24 3.53 -23.37 0.61
CA GLU A 24 2.16 -23.44 1.18
C GLU A 24 1.95 -23.92 2.64
N VAL A 25 1.22 -23.10 3.42
CA VAL A 25 0.70 -23.40 4.76
C VAL A 25 -0.83 -23.25 4.76
N ASP A 26 -1.52 -24.11 5.51
CA ASP A 26 -2.99 -24.20 5.57
C ASP A 26 -3.69 -22.97 6.15
N ASP A 27 -4.49 -22.27 5.32
CA ASP A 27 -5.43 -21.22 5.74
C ASP A 27 -6.87 -21.77 5.90
N GLN A 28 -7.11 -22.57 6.95
CA GLN A 28 -8.48 -22.98 7.36
C GLN A 28 -8.81 -22.75 8.85
N LEU A 29 -8.21 -21.73 9.47
CA LEU A 29 -8.75 -21.14 10.70
C LEU A 29 -9.03 -19.64 10.49
N PHE A 30 -10.15 -19.19 11.08
CA PHE A 30 -10.77 -17.86 10.98
C PHE A 30 -11.58 -17.60 9.69
N ALA A 31 -12.84 -17.20 9.91
CA ALA A 31 -13.88 -17.17 8.88
C ALA A 31 -14.17 -15.75 8.36
N ALA A 32 -14.57 -15.64 7.10
CA ALA A 32 -15.26 -14.48 6.56
C ALA A 32 -16.43 -14.90 5.65
N LYS A 33 -17.65 -14.48 6.00
CA LYS A 33 -18.83 -14.59 5.13
C LYS A 33 -18.97 -13.30 4.32
N GLY A 34 -19.07 -13.39 2.99
CA GLY A 34 -19.40 -12.25 2.15
C GLY A 34 -19.17 -12.48 0.66
N GLN A 35 -20.25 -12.83 -0.05
CA GLN A 35 -20.60 -12.55 -1.46
C GLN A 35 -19.55 -11.82 -2.36
N GLN A 36 -19.40 -12.14 -3.66
CA GLN A 36 -20.47 -12.49 -4.62
C GLN A 36 -19.94 -13.05 -5.98
N PHE A 37 -20.86 -13.65 -6.74
CA PHE A 37 -20.84 -13.95 -8.20
C PHE A 37 -19.98 -15.08 -8.83
N HIS A 38 -20.72 -16.12 -9.25
CA HIS A 38 -20.60 -16.95 -10.46
C HIS A 38 -19.48 -16.66 -11.47
N ASN A 39 -18.83 -17.73 -11.96
CA ASN A 39 -19.33 -18.38 -13.18
C ASN A 39 -18.98 -19.88 -13.29
N GLU A 40 -19.74 -20.55 -14.16
CA GLU A 40 -19.41 -21.78 -14.90
C GLU A 40 -19.08 -23.08 -14.14
N HIS A 41 -19.97 -24.07 -14.31
CA HIS A 41 -19.55 -25.45 -14.50
C HIS A 41 -20.40 -26.13 -15.58
N MET A 42 -19.78 -26.33 -16.75
CA MET A 42 -19.98 -27.53 -17.56
C MET A 42 -19.48 -28.75 -16.74
N GLU A 43 -19.92 -29.99 -16.94
CA GLU A 43 -20.51 -30.55 -18.15
C GLU A 43 -21.35 -31.82 -17.88
N ASN A 44 -22.18 -32.19 -18.86
CA ASN A 44 -22.68 -33.55 -19.15
C ASN A 44 -23.40 -34.38 -18.07
N ILE A 45 -24.67 -34.71 -18.36
CA ILE A 45 -25.14 -36.11 -18.45
C ILE A 45 -26.34 -36.15 -19.42
N GLN A 46 -26.19 -36.91 -20.50
CA GLN A 46 -27.32 -37.46 -21.26
C GLN A 46 -27.86 -38.67 -20.47
N TYR A 47 -29.17 -38.92 -20.48
CA TYR A 47 -29.77 -40.19 -20.95
C TYR A 47 -31.31 -40.21 -20.76
N LEU A 48 -32.00 -40.73 -21.78
CA LEU A 48 -33.37 -41.29 -21.79
C LEU A 48 -34.55 -40.33 -21.53
N GLN A 49 -35.28 -39.87 -22.57
CA GLN A 49 -36.20 -40.59 -23.48
C GLN A 49 -37.65 -40.60 -22.97
N GLY A 50 -38.58 -40.04 -23.76
CA GLY A 50 -40.01 -40.31 -23.53
C GLY A 50 -40.99 -39.19 -23.85
N LEU A 51 -40.95 -38.57 -25.04
CA LEU A 51 -42.17 -38.14 -25.74
C LEU A 51 -41.88 -37.92 -27.23
N GLN A 52 -42.56 -38.70 -28.07
CA GLN A 52 -42.30 -38.81 -29.50
C GLN A 52 -43.21 -37.91 -30.34
N LYS A 53 -42.66 -37.43 -31.46
CA LYS A 53 -43.34 -37.19 -32.76
C LYS A 53 -44.52 -36.21 -32.77
N HIS A 54 -44.31 -35.08 -33.43
CA HIS A 54 -44.91 -34.93 -34.77
C HIS A 54 -43.90 -34.38 -35.76
N ASN A 55 -43.81 -35.08 -36.89
CA ASN A 55 -42.83 -34.87 -37.95
C ASN A 55 -43.38 -33.87 -38.97
N LYS A 56 -42.58 -32.87 -39.39
CA LYS A 56 -42.76 -32.17 -40.66
C LYS A 56 -41.43 -32.22 -41.43
N PRO A 57 -41.44 -32.60 -42.71
CA PRO A 57 -40.22 -32.87 -43.44
C PRO A 57 -39.48 -31.58 -43.77
N TRP A 58 -38.15 -31.71 -43.82
CA TRP A 58 -37.26 -30.68 -44.33
C TRP A 58 -37.58 -30.44 -45.81
N LEU A 59 -37.90 -29.20 -46.19
CA LEU A 59 -37.71 -28.76 -47.57
C LEU A 59 -36.24 -28.41 -47.73
N SER A 60 -35.61 -28.97 -48.76
CA SER A 60 -34.27 -28.61 -49.20
C SER A 60 -34.15 -27.10 -49.45
N PRO A 61 -32.96 -26.49 -49.29
CA PRO A 61 -32.73 -25.14 -49.78
C PRO A 61 -33.04 -25.08 -51.28
N PRO A 62 -33.84 -24.10 -51.77
CA PRO A 62 -34.02 -23.92 -53.20
C PRO A 62 -32.70 -23.46 -53.82
N GLU A 63 -32.20 -24.20 -54.80
CA GLU A 63 -31.15 -23.73 -55.72
C GLU A 63 -31.74 -22.69 -56.69
N GLU A 64 -32.23 -21.57 -56.16
CA GLU A 64 -32.74 -20.46 -56.94
C GLU A 64 -31.67 -19.38 -57.04
N ARG A 65 -31.20 -19.18 -58.27
CA ARG A 65 -30.23 -18.14 -58.66
C ARG A 65 -30.65 -16.80 -58.05
N SER A 66 -29.77 -16.16 -57.30
CA SER A 66 -29.99 -14.83 -56.73
C SER A 66 -30.05 -13.77 -57.84
N VAL A 67 -31.23 -13.61 -58.44
CA VAL A 67 -31.49 -12.53 -59.39
C VAL A 67 -31.44 -11.21 -58.62
N ILE A 68 -30.40 -10.43 -58.90
CA ILE A 68 -30.27 -9.07 -58.39
C ILE A 68 -31.33 -8.21 -59.08
N LEU A 69 -32.51 -8.13 -58.46
CA LEU A 69 -33.60 -7.24 -58.87
C LEU A 69 -33.10 -5.80 -58.88
N THR A 70 -33.27 -5.11 -60.01
CA THR A 70 -33.01 -3.66 -60.06
C THR A 70 -34.00 -2.92 -59.17
N GLU A 71 -33.65 -1.72 -58.72
CA GLU A 71 -34.46 -0.96 -57.76
C GLU A 71 -35.88 -0.67 -58.29
N GLU A 72 -36.02 -0.47 -59.61
CA GLU A 72 -37.29 -0.35 -60.31
C GLU A 72 -38.13 -1.63 -60.27
N GLN A 73 -37.53 -2.79 -60.53
CA GLN A 73 -38.21 -4.09 -60.47
C GLN A 73 -38.69 -4.38 -59.04
N ARG A 74 -37.86 -4.07 -58.03
CA ARG A 74 -38.23 -4.16 -56.61
C ARG A 74 -39.39 -3.21 -56.26
N LEU A 75 -39.40 -1.99 -56.80
CA LEU A 75 -40.49 -1.03 -56.57
C LEU A 75 -41.80 -1.49 -57.23
N ALA A 76 -41.74 -2.01 -58.46
CA ALA A 76 -42.90 -2.57 -59.16
C ALA A 76 -43.50 -3.77 -58.41
N LEU A 77 -42.65 -4.68 -57.93
CA LEU A 77 -43.08 -5.86 -57.17
C LEU A 77 -43.66 -5.49 -55.80
N LYS A 78 -43.17 -4.40 -55.19
CA LYS A 78 -43.75 -3.83 -53.97
C LYS A 78 -45.14 -3.22 -54.23
N LYS A 79 -45.30 -2.41 -55.27
CA LYS A 79 -46.60 -1.84 -55.70
C LYS A 79 -47.62 -2.93 -56.03
N HIS A 80 -47.21 -4.02 -56.67
CA HIS A 80 -48.09 -5.16 -56.95
C HIS A 80 -48.57 -5.84 -55.65
N LYS A 81 -47.67 -6.07 -54.69
CA LYS A 81 -48.00 -6.65 -53.38
C LYS A 81 -48.86 -5.73 -52.50
N GLU A 82 -48.67 -4.42 -52.60
CA GLU A 82 -49.55 -3.42 -51.95
C GLU A 82 -50.95 -3.45 -52.58
N ALA A 83 -51.06 -3.44 -53.91
CA ALA A 83 -52.34 -3.57 -54.62
C ALA A 83 -53.08 -4.90 -54.36
N GLU A 84 -52.37 -6.02 -54.20
CA GLU A 84 -52.99 -7.29 -53.77
C GLU A 84 -53.52 -7.22 -52.34
N ARG A 85 -52.76 -6.62 -51.40
CA ARG A 85 -53.21 -6.44 -50.01
C ARG A 85 -54.48 -5.59 -49.95
N ASP A 86 -54.54 -4.51 -50.73
CA ASP A 86 -55.71 -3.63 -50.79
C ASP A 86 -56.93 -4.36 -51.36
N ARG A 87 -56.76 -5.20 -52.40
CA ARG A 87 -57.83 -6.08 -52.92
C ARG A 87 -58.31 -7.08 -51.87
N ILE A 88 -57.40 -7.72 -51.12
CA ILE A 88 -57.75 -8.65 -50.04
C ILE A 88 -58.52 -7.93 -48.92
N HIS A 89 -58.09 -6.73 -48.53
CA HIS A 89 -58.79 -5.90 -47.54
C HIS A 89 -60.17 -5.43 -48.04
N ALA A 90 -60.31 -5.08 -49.32
CA ALA A 90 -61.59 -4.72 -49.92
C ALA A 90 -62.59 -5.89 -49.90
N VAL A 91 -62.15 -7.09 -50.30
CA VAL A 91 -62.97 -8.32 -50.25
C VAL A 91 -63.33 -8.68 -48.81
N ALA A 92 -62.39 -8.56 -47.86
CA ALA A 92 -62.66 -8.77 -46.43
C ALA A 92 -63.70 -7.77 -45.88
N ASN A 93 -63.63 -6.49 -46.27
CA ASN A 93 -64.60 -5.48 -45.88
C ASN A 93 -65.99 -5.70 -46.52
N GLN A 94 -66.07 -6.11 -47.79
CA GLN A 94 -67.33 -6.52 -48.40
C GLN A 94 -67.93 -7.73 -47.69
N ARG A 95 -67.12 -8.75 -47.37
CA ARG A 95 -67.56 -9.93 -46.60
C ARG A 95 -68.04 -9.54 -45.19
N LYS A 96 -67.38 -8.58 -44.54
CA LYS A 96 -67.79 -8.02 -43.24
C LYS A 96 -69.12 -7.26 -43.34
N GLN A 97 -69.34 -6.46 -44.39
CA GLN A 97 -70.63 -5.79 -44.62
C GLN A 97 -71.75 -6.79 -44.94
N MET A 98 -71.48 -7.85 -45.71
CA MET A 98 -72.45 -8.93 -45.98
C MET A 98 -72.83 -9.65 -44.68
N MET A 99 -71.86 -9.97 -43.82
CA MET A 99 -72.11 -10.55 -42.49
C MET A 99 -72.95 -9.62 -41.60
N LEU A 100 -72.65 -8.31 -41.57
CA LEU A 100 -73.44 -7.32 -40.80
C LEU A 100 -74.88 -7.16 -41.30
N LYS A 101 -75.11 -7.28 -42.62
CA LYS A 101 -76.45 -7.28 -43.21
C LYS A 101 -77.21 -8.60 -42.96
N ALA A 102 -76.50 -9.73 -42.89
CA ALA A 102 -77.07 -11.03 -42.54
C ALA A 102 -77.35 -11.20 -41.04
N SER A 103 -76.68 -10.44 -40.17
CA SER A 103 -76.81 -10.54 -38.71
C SER A 103 -77.90 -9.67 -38.09
N HIS A 104 -78.78 -9.06 -38.88
CA HIS A 104 -79.95 -8.31 -38.41
C HIS A 104 -81.23 -9.15 -38.56
N PRO A 105 -81.63 -9.95 -37.55
CA PRO A 105 -82.98 -10.48 -37.50
C PRO A 105 -83.97 -9.32 -37.30
N ARG A 106 -85.08 -9.34 -38.06
CA ARG A 106 -86.26 -8.52 -37.72
C ARG A 106 -86.95 -9.20 -36.53
N SER A 107 -86.74 -8.71 -35.32
CA SER A 107 -87.49 -9.17 -34.14
C SER A 107 -87.78 -8.04 -33.15
N CYS A 108 -89.07 -7.69 -33.09
CA CYS A 108 -89.88 -7.35 -31.92
C CYS A 108 -89.24 -6.58 -30.74
N ASP A 109 -89.77 -5.38 -30.46
CA ASP A 109 -89.47 -4.59 -29.27
C ASP A 109 -90.10 -5.18 -27.98
N SER A 110 -89.35 -6.00 -27.23
CA SER A 110 -89.72 -6.31 -25.82
C SER A 110 -88.56 -6.48 -24.82
N ASP A 111 -87.37 -6.92 -25.23
CA ASP A 111 -86.41 -7.56 -24.30
C ASP A 111 -85.18 -6.71 -23.87
N ILE A 112 -85.28 -5.38 -23.91
CA ILE A 112 -84.19 -4.47 -23.51
C ILE A 112 -83.83 -4.62 -22.02
N LEU A 113 -84.83 -4.83 -21.16
CA LEU A 113 -84.64 -5.04 -19.70
C LEU A 113 -83.92 -6.36 -19.39
N GLY A 114 -84.22 -7.43 -20.12
CA GLY A 114 -83.62 -8.76 -19.92
C GLY A 114 -82.11 -8.76 -20.20
N MET A 115 -81.68 -8.12 -21.30
CA MET A 115 -80.25 -8.03 -21.63
C MET A 115 -79.46 -7.20 -20.62
N LEU A 116 -80.02 -6.08 -20.12
CA LEU A 116 -79.32 -5.24 -19.14
C LEU A 116 -79.16 -5.94 -17.77
N VAL A 117 -80.18 -6.69 -17.34
CA VAL A 117 -80.11 -7.51 -16.12
C VAL A 117 -79.10 -8.66 -16.29
N GLN A 118 -79.08 -9.35 -17.44
CA GLN A 118 -78.07 -10.41 -17.67
C GLN A 118 -76.64 -9.87 -17.80
N PHE A 119 -76.45 -8.68 -18.39
CA PHE A 119 -75.13 -8.05 -18.53
C PHE A 119 -74.61 -7.53 -17.18
N SER A 120 -75.47 -6.88 -16.38
CA SER A 120 -75.12 -6.48 -15.02
C SER A 120 -74.91 -7.68 -14.09
N ALA A 121 -75.71 -8.74 -14.19
CA ALA A 121 -75.51 -9.99 -13.45
C ALA A 121 -74.18 -10.66 -13.81
N ARG A 122 -73.82 -10.77 -15.09
CA ARG A 122 -72.51 -11.30 -15.52
C ARG A 122 -71.34 -10.46 -15.02
N ASN A 123 -71.45 -9.14 -15.04
CA ASN A 123 -70.41 -8.26 -14.48
C ASN A 123 -70.32 -8.39 -12.95
N MET A 124 -71.44 -8.52 -12.25
CA MET A 124 -71.48 -8.76 -10.80
C MET A 124 -70.96 -10.16 -10.42
N GLU A 125 -71.21 -11.18 -11.25
CA GLU A 125 -70.64 -12.53 -11.08
C GLU A 125 -69.15 -12.57 -11.40
N ALA A 126 -68.67 -11.82 -12.40
CA ALA A 126 -67.25 -11.67 -12.70
C ALA A 126 -66.51 -10.91 -11.58
N GLU A 127 -67.10 -9.84 -11.06
CA GLU A 127 -66.60 -9.11 -9.88
C GLU A 127 -66.60 -10.00 -8.62
N ARG A 128 -67.67 -10.78 -8.40
CA ARG A 128 -67.73 -11.76 -7.29
C ARG A 128 -66.69 -12.86 -7.46
N ARG A 129 -66.47 -13.43 -8.65
CA ARG A 129 -65.43 -14.43 -8.88
C ARG A 129 -64.01 -13.87 -8.66
N LYS A 130 -63.75 -12.63 -9.06
CA LYS A 130 -62.48 -11.93 -8.76
C LYS A 130 -62.27 -11.63 -7.27
N LYS A 131 -63.34 -11.34 -6.52
CA LYS A 131 -63.28 -10.99 -5.09
C LYS A 131 -63.46 -12.19 -4.14
N SER A 132 -64.02 -13.30 -4.60
CA SER A 132 -64.35 -14.49 -3.79
C SER A 132 -63.36 -15.64 -3.95
N GLY A 133 -62.39 -15.54 -4.86
CA GLY A 133 -61.25 -16.46 -4.88
C GLY A 133 -60.34 -16.18 -3.68
N ARG A 134 -60.49 -16.94 -2.59
CA ARG A 134 -59.41 -17.06 -1.60
C ARG A 134 -58.22 -17.64 -2.36
N LEU A 135 -57.10 -16.90 -2.41
CA LEU A 135 -55.88 -17.41 -3.04
C LEU A 135 -55.50 -18.74 -2.41
N THR A 136 -55.09 -19.68 -3.26
CA THR A 136 -54.62 -21.00 -2.85
C THR A 136 -53.37 -20.83 -1.99
N ASP A 137 -53.13 -21.68 -0.99
CA ASP A 137 -51.95 -21.55 -0.12
C ASP A 137 -50.63 -21.53 -0.92
N ALA A 138 -50.57 -22.26 -2.04
CA ALA A 138 -49.45 -22.21 -2.99
C ALA A 138 -49.30 -20.86 -3.72
N GLU A 139 -50.39 -20.14 -3.98
CA GLU A 139 -50.39 -18.80 -4.57
C GLU A 139 -50.01 -17.74 -3.52
N ILE A 140 -50.47 -17.90 -2.27
CA ILE A 140 -50.04 -17.07 -1.14
C ILE A 140 -48.53 -17.22 -0.92
N LEU A 141 -48.00 -18.45 -0.91
CA LEU A 141 -46.57 -18.71 -0.79
C LEU A 141 -45.77 -18.16 -1.99
N ARG A 142 -46.32 -18.20 -3.21
CA ARG A 142 -45.70 -17.55 -4.38
C ARG A 142 -45.66 -16.04 -4.21
N MET A 143 -46.76 -15.39 -3.85
CA MET A 143 -46.79 -13.95 -3.57
C MET A 143 -45.82 -13.56 -2.45
N GLN A 144 -45.78 -14.30 -1.34
CA GLN A 144 -44.82 -14.04 -0.25
C GLN A 144 -43.37 -14.18 -0.71
N ASN A 145 -43.06 -15.17 -1.55
CA ASN A 145 -41.72 -15.32 -2.11
C ASN A 145 -41.38 -14.20 -3.11
N GLU A 146 -42.32 -13.81 -3.98
CA GLU A 146 -42.17 -12.69 -4.90
C GLU A 146 -42.01 -11.35 -4.17
N ASP A 147 -42.76 -11.13 -3.08
CA ASP A 147 -42.66 -9.91 -2.29
C ASP A 147 -41.37 -9.90 -1.47
N ARG A 148 -40.88 -11.07 -1.04
CA ARG A 148 -39.53 -11.21 -0.46
C ARG A 148 -38.44 -10.92 -1.48
N THR A 149 -38.50 -11.44 -2.70
CA THR A 149 -37.49 -11.15 -3.74
C THR A 149 -37.54 -9.70 -4.21
N LYS A 150 -38.73 -9.10 -4.33
CA LYS A 150 -38.89 -7.65 -4.56
C LYS A 150 -38.26 -6.83 -3.42
N ALA A 151 -38.53 -7.18 -2.16
CA ALA A 151 -37.95 -6.49 -1.01
C ALA A 151 -36.43 -6.66 -0.90
N GLU A 152 -35.90 -7.83 -1.25
CA GLU A 152 -34.46 -8.11 -1.28
C GLU A 152 -33.76 -7.37 -2.42
N ALA A 153 -34.35 -7.34 -3.62
CA ALA A 153 -33.86 -6.53 -4.74
C ALA A 153 -33.88 -5.02 -4.41
N LEU A 154 -34.95 -4.53 -3.78
CA LEU A 154 -35.04 -3.15 -3.32
C LEU A 154 -33.95 -2.83 -2.28
N ARG A 155 -33.70 -3.71 -1.30
CA ARG A 155 -32.58 -3.55 -0.36
C ARG A 155 -31.23 -3.54 -1.07
N GLN A 156 -31.02 -4.41 -2.05
CA GLN A 156 -29.76 -4.42 -2.79
C GLN A 156 -29.57 -3.14 -3.61
N MET A 157 -30.65 -2.54 -4.14
CA MET A 157 -30.63 -1.20 -4.74
C MET A 157 -30.34 -0.11 -3.69
N GLU A 158 -30.96 -0.14 -2.51
CA GLU A 158 -30.68 0.78 -1.40
C GLU A 158 -29.19 0.72 -0.98
N GLU A 159 -28.61 -0.48 -0.86
CA GLU A 159 -27.21 -0.68 -0.48
C GLU A 159 -26.20 -0.31 -1.58
N ASN A 160 -26.64 -0.28 -2.84
CA ASN A 160 -25.81 0.16 -3.97
C ASN A 160 -25.68 1.69 -4.08
N LEU A 161 -26.43 2.48 -3.29
CA LEU A 161 -26.28 3.93 -3.19
C LEU A 161 -24.97 4.29 -2.47
N ASP A 162 -24.24 5.30 -2.94
CA ASP A 162 -22.88 5.59 -2.43
C ASP A 162 -22.87 6.07 -0.96
N ASP A 163 -23.85 6.87 -0.55
CA ASP A 163 -24.05 7.23 0.86
C ASP A 163 -24.39 5.98 1.71
N ALA A 164 -25.14 5.01 1.18
CA ALA A 164 -25.42 3.76 1.89
C ALA A 164 -24.16 2.89 2.06
N LYS A 165 -23.27 2.85 1.07
CA LYS A 165 -21.93 2.22 1.17
C LYS A 165 -21.05 2.94 2.19
N LEU A 166 -21.10 4.26 2.27
CA LEU A 166 -20.39 5.04 3.29
C LEU A 166 -20.93 4.75 4.69
N MET A 167 -22.26 4.67 4.87
CA MET A 167 -22.90 4.21 6.10
C MET A 167 -22.46 2.80 6.49
N ASN A 168 -22.31 1.87 5.54
CA ASN A 168 -21.79 0.52 5.81
C ASN A 168 -20.35 0.51 6.30
N ARG A 169 -19.49 1.38 5.76
CA ARG A 169 -18.10 1.53 6.24
C ARG A 169 -18.08 1.98 7.71
N MET A 170 -18.88 2.99 8.08
CA MET A 170 -19.04 3.42 9.47
C MET A 170 -19.63 2.33 10.37
N MET A 171 -20.63 1.59 9.89
CA MET A 171 -21.25 0.48 10.62
C MET A 171 -20.25 -0.63 10.94
N ASN A 172 -19.45 -1.04 9.94
CA ASN A 172 -18.42 -2.06 10.11
C ASN A 172 -17.29 -1.59 11.04
N TYR A 173 -16.88 -0.32 10.94
CA TYR A 173 -15.93 0.26 11.90
C TYR A 173 -16.44 0.17 13.34
N ALA A 174 -17.69 0.58 13.59
CA ALA A 174 -18.30 0.53 14.92
C ALA A 174 -18.35 -0.90 15.51
N ARG A 175 -18.65 -1.90 14.68
CA ARG A 175 -18.57 -3.33 15.05
C ARG A 175 -17.14 -3.74 15.42
N CYS A 176 -16.16 -3.45 14.56
CA CYS A 176 -14.75 -3.81 14.80
C CYS A 176 -14.17 -3.17 16.07
N VAL A 177 -14.49 -1.90 16.36
CA VAL A 177 -14.04 -1.23 17.59
C VAL A 177 -14.70 -1.85 18.83
N THR A 178 -15.99 -2.21 18.76
CA THR A 178 -16.69 -2.90 19.86
C THR A 178 -16.04 -4.24 20.19
N ILE A 179 -15.70 -5.05 19.17
CA ILE A 179 -15.01 -6.34 19.36
C ILE A 179 -13.61 -6.13 19.95
N ARG A 180 -12.87 -5.11 19.47
CA ARG A 180 -11.54 -4.77 19.99
C ARG A 180 -11.57 -4.40 21.48
N ASP A 181 -12.54 -3.59 21.90
CA ASP A 181 -12.68 -3.22 23.32
C ASP A 181 -12.96 -4.44 24.20
N GLY A 182 -13.78 -5.39 23.73
CA GLY A 182 -13.99 -6.69 24.38
C GLY A 182 -12.69 -7.51 24.48
N GLN A 183 -11.94 -7.62 23.39
CA GLN A 183 -10.63 -8.31 23.37
C GLN A 183 -9.60 -7.67 24.30
N LEU A 184 -9.60 -6.34 24.45
CA LEU A 184 -8.73 -5.64 25.40
C LEU A 184 -9.10 -5.97 26.85
N HIS A 185 -10.39 -6.05 27.17
CA HIS A 185 -10.86 -6.49 28.49
C HIS A 185 -10.44 -7.95 28.75
N GLU A 186 -10.72 -8.87 27.82
CA GLU A 186 -10.31 -10.28 27.93
C GLU A 186 -8.79 -10.46 28.09
N LYS A 187 -7.98 -9.66 27.39
CA LYS A 187 -6.52 -9.69 27.53
C LYS A 187 -6.09 -9.23 28.93
N GLY A 188 -6.64 -8.11 29.40
CA GLY A 188 -6.38 -7.64 30.76
C GLY A 188 -6.84 -8.64 31.83
N ASP A 189 -7.91 -9.39 31.59
CA ASP A 189 -8.36 -10.46 32.48
C ASP A 189 -7.36 -11.63 32.49
N LYS A 190 -6.93 -12.10 31.30
CA LYS A 190 -5.90 -13.14 31.15
C LYS A 190 -4.60 -12.78 31.85
N GLU A 191 -4.10 -11.56 31.68
CA GLU A 191 -2.89 -11.07 32.36
C GLU A 191 -3.02 -11.12 33.89
N ARG A 192 -4.21 -10.80 34.45
CA ARG A 192 -4.46 -10.93 35.90
C ARG A 192 -4.53 -12.38 36.36
N TRP A 193 -5.06 -13.30 35.55
CA TRP A 193 -5.06 -14.74 35.85
C TRP A 193 -3.64 -15.33 35.80
N GLU A 194 -2.85 -14.99 34.79
CA GLU A 194 -1.45 -15.40 34.66
C GLU A 194 -0.61 -14.92 35.84
N GLU A 195 -0.80 -13.68 36.28
CA GLU A 195 -0.06 -13.14 37.42
C GLU A 195 -0.43 -13.84 38.74
N GLN A 196 -1.72 -14.14 38.95
CA GLN A 196 -2.15 -14.94 40.10
C GLN A 196 -1.56 -16.36 40.07
N ASP A 197 -1.46 -16.99 38.89
CA ASP A 197 -0.87 -18.32 38.76
C ASP A 197 0.65 -18.30 39.01
N LYS A 198 1.38 -17.33 38.45
CA LYS A 198 2.81 -17.12 38.78
C LYS A 198 3.02 -16.96 40.28
N MET A 199 2.20 -16.18 40.98
CA MET A 199 2.29 -16.01 42.43
C MET A 199 2.04 -17.32 43.19
N ARG A 200 1.10 -18.16 42.73
CA ARG A 200 0.90 -19.52 43.28
C ARG A 200 2.13 -20.40 43.05
N TRP A 201 2.72 -20.38 41.85
CA TRP A 201 3.93 -21.13 41.53
C TRP A 201 5.14 -20.67 42.35
N HIS A 202 5.36 -19.37 42.51
CA HIS A 202 6.41 -18.83 43.36
C HIS A 202 6.27 -19.32 44.82
N HIS A 203 5.04 -19.35 45.35
CA HIS A 203 4.78 -19.88 46.69
C HIS A 203 5.10 -21.38 46.80
N ILE A 204 4.67 -22.20 45.83
CA ILE A 204 4.95 -23.65 45.78
C ILE A 204 6.45 -23.93 45.66
N MET A 205 7.17 -23.15 44.84
CA MET A 205 8.62 -23.28 44.68
C MET A 205 9.38 -22.86 45.94
N GLU A 206 8.95 -21.79 46.62
CA GLU A 206 9.55 -21.35 47.88
C GLU A 206 9.31 -22.35 49.02
N MET A 207 8.09 -22.90 49.14
CA MET A 207 7.80 -24.02 50.04
C MET A 207 8.73 -25.22 49.78
N SER A 208 8.92 -25.59 48.51
CA SER A 208 9.78 -26.70 48.10
C SER A 208 11.27 -26.43 48.41
N ARG A 209 11.72 -25.19 48.25
CA ARG A 209 13.08 -24.74 48.60
C ARG A 209 13.32 -24.81 50.11
N VAL A 210 12.40 -24.26 50.91
CA VAL A 210 12.46 -24.29 52.38
C VAL A 210 12.43 -25.73 52.92
N GLN A 211 11.62 -26.60 52.31
CA GLN A 211 11.56 -28.01 52.68
C GLN A 211 12.90 -28.73 52.45
N LYS A 212 13.54 -28.53 51.29
CA LYS A 212 14.87 -29.09 51.01
C LYS A 212 15.96 -28.58 51.95
N ILE A 213 15.90 -27.30 52.34
CA ILE A 213 16.83 -26.74 53.34
C ILE A 213 16.66 -27.45 54.69
N LYS A 214 15.42 -27.60 55.18
CA LYS A 214 15.13 -28.35 56.42
C LYS A 214 15.59 -29.79 56.35
N GLU A 215 15.43 -30.46 55.22
CA GLU A 215 15.93 -31.83 55.00
C GLU A 215 17.46 -31.88 55.11
N HIS A 216 18.18 -30.92 54.53
CA HIS A 216 19.63 -30.82 54.65
C HIS A 216 20.07 -30.52 56.10
N ASP A 217 19.44 -29.55 56.76
CA ASP A 217 19.72 -29.17 58.15
C ASP A 217 19.51 -30.36 59.11
N THR A 218 18.43 -31.13 58.93
CA THR A 218 18.18 -32.33 59.73
C THR A 218 19.20 -33.44 59.45
N ALA A 219 19.65 -33.60 58.21
CA ALA A 219 20.71 -34.54 57.86
C ALA A 219 22.08 -34.13 58.45
N GLU A 220 22.41 -32.83 58.45
CA GLU A 220 23.62 -32.32 59.11
C GLU A 220 23.55 -32.43 60.63
N ALA A 221 22.40 -32.14 61.24
CA ALA A 221 22.18 -32.34 62.66
C ALA A 221 22.39 -33.81 63.07
N ARG A 222 21.89 -34.77 62.27
CA ARG A 222 22.15 -36.21 62.47
C ARG A 222 23.64 -36.55 62.31
N LYS A 223 24.32 -36.05 61.28
CA LYS A 223 25.78 -36.25 61.11
C LYS A 223 26.58 -35.67 62.29
N LYS A 224 26.19 -34.49 62.79
CA LYS A 224 26.80 -33.82 63.95
C LYS A 224 26.59 -34.62 65.24
N TYR A 225 25.38 -35.16 65.45
CA TYR A 225 25.06 -36.06 66.56
C TYR A 225 25.98 -37.30 66.56
N PHE A 226 26.05 -38.05 65.45
CA PHE A 226 26.92 -39.23 65.36
C PHE A 226 28.42 -38.89 65.54
N ARG A 227 28.88 -37.71 65.08
CA ARG A 227 30.25 -37.24 65.35
C ARG A 227 30.51 -37.03 66.84
N TYR A 228 29.55 -36.50 67.60
CA TYR A 228 29.71 -36.33 69.05
C TYR A 228 29.70 -37.67 69.80
N GLU A 229 28.83 -38.61 69.42
CA GLU A 229 28.81 -39.96 69.99
C GLU A 229 30.12 -40.71 69.70
N GLY A 230 30.57 -40.74 68.44
CA GLY A 230 31.83 -41.35 68.05
C GLY A 230 33.03 -40.74 68.79
N ALA A 231 33.08 -39.42 68.90
CA ALA A 231 34.12 -38.73 69.68
C ALA A 231 34.03 -39.02 71.19
N ALA A 232 32.83 -39.27 71.74
CA ALA A 232 32.67 -39.67 73.13
C ALA A 232 33.18 -41.10 73.39
N VAL A 233 32.95 -42.03 72.45
CA VAL A 233 33.51 -43.40 72.52
C VAL A 233 35.03 -43.36 72.44
N ILE A 234 35.62 -42.62 71.50
CA ILE A 234 37.08 -42.49 71.38
C ILE A 234 37.70 -41.89 72.65
N ARG A 235 37.07 -40.86 73.26
CA ARG A 235 37.55 -40.30 74.54
C ARG A 235 37.55 -41.33 75.67
N LYS A 236 36.55 -42.22 75.76
CA LYS A 236 36.54 -43.32 76.74
C LYS A 236 37.70 -44.29 76.49
N GLN A 237 37.87 -44.74 75.24
CA GLN A 237 38.97 -45.63 74.84
C GLN A 237 40.35 -45.02 75.10
N MET A 238 40.52 -43.70 74.95
CA MET A 238 41.78 -43.02 75.29
C MET A 238 42.04 -43.04 76.80
N ALA A 239 41.04 -42.78 77.64
CA ALA A 239 41.17 -42.84 79.09
C ALA A 239 41.46 -44.27 79.61
N GLU A 240 40.81 -45.28 79.02
CA GLU A 240 41.08 -46.70 79.28
C GLU A 240 42.53 -47.06 78.90
N ASN A 241 42.98 -46.68 77.70
CA ASN A 241 44.36 -46.91 77.26
C ASN A 241 45.40 -46.17 78.09
N GLU A 242 45.13 -44.94 78.55
CA GLU A 242 46.02 -44.19 79.44
C GLU A 242 46.13 -44.86 80.82
N SER A 243 45.01 -45.37 81.34
CA SER A 243 44.98 -46.15 82.58
C SER A 243 45.81 -47.43 82.45
N MET A 244 45.69 -48.14 81.32
CA MET A 244 46.51 -49.32 81.02
C MET A 244 48.01 -49.00 80.85
N ARG A 245 48.37 -47.82 80.31
CA ARG A 245 49.78 -47.38 80.24
C ARG A 245 50.35 -47.16 81.64
N LYS A 246 49.63 -46.47 82.52
CA LYS A 246 50.05 -46.22 83.91
C LYS A 246 50.30 -47.52 84.67
N ILE A 247 49.40 -48.51 84.56
CA ILE A 247 49.59 -49.85 85.14
C ILE A 247 50.87 -50.53 84.59
N ASN A 248 51.12 -50.44 83.28
CA ASN A 248 52.32 -51.02 82.69
C ASN A 248 53.62 -50.27 83.07
N GLU A 249 53.56 -48.97 83.31
CA GLU A 249 54.67 -48.16 83.82
C GLU A 249 54.99 -48.52 85.28
N GLU A 250 53.97 -48.72 86.13
CA GLU A 250 54.12 -49.21 87.51
C GLU A 250 54.78 -50.60 87.54
N ILE A 251 54.38 -51.53 86.65
CA ILE A 251 55.01 -52.85 86.51
C ILE A 251 56.49 -52.72 86.15
N LYS A 252 56.82 -51.95 85.11
CA LYS A 252 58.21 -51.71 84.70
C LYS A 252 59.05 -51.07 85.80
N GLU A 253 58.47 -50.18 86.60
CA GLU A 253 59.17 -49.56 87.72
C GLU A 253 59.41 -50.57 88.87
N GLN A 254 58.47 -51.49 89.13
CA GLN A 254 58.69 -52.62 90.05
C GLN A 254 59.81 -53.55 89.56
N GLU A 255 59.86 -53.89 88.27
CA GLU A 255 60.94 -54.68 87.66
C GLU A 255 62.28 -53.96 87.74
N GLY A 256 62.34 -52.67 87.36
CA GLY A 256 63.54 -51.84 87.46
C GLY A 256 64.01 -51.60 88.91
N ARG A 257 63.13 -51.73 89.91
CA ARG A 257 63.51 -51.77 91.34
C ARG A 257 64.14 -53.12 91.73
N LYS A 258 63.69 -54.25 91.18
CA LYS A 258 64.30 -55.56 91.40
C LYS A 258 65.71 -55.62 90.80
N ILE A 259 65.86 -55.25 89.52
CA ILE A 259 67.15 -55.25 88.80
C ILE A 259 68.18 -54.35 89.51
N ARG A 260 67.80 -53.17 89.99
CA ARG A 260 68.71 -52.29 90.75
C ARG A 260 69.22 -52.94 92.04
N ARG A 261 68.36 -53.60 92.82
CA ARG A 261 68.77 -54.31 94.04
C ARG A 261 69.73 -55.47 93.76
N GLU A 262 69.53 -56.18 92.65
CA GLU A 262 70.45 -57.25 92.22
C GLU A 262 71.80 -56.67 91.76
N SER A 263 71.80 -55.59 90.98
CA SER A 263 73.01 -54.89 90.55
C SER A 263 73.80 -54.29 91.72
N GLU A 264 73.12 -53.79 92.76
CA GLU A 264 73.77 -53.29 94.00
C GLU A 264 74.44 -54.42 94.78
N ARG A 265 73.89 -55.64 94.74
CA ARG A 265 74.53 -56.82 95.35
C ARG A 265 75.80 -57.20 94.59
N MET A 266 75.70 -57.34 93.26
CA MET A 266 76.86 -57.63 92.41
C MET A 266 77.97 -56.58 92.54
N LEU A 267 77.61 -55.29 92.63
CA LEU A 267 78.59 -54.21 92.78
C LEU A 267 79.38 -54.29 94.10
N LYS A 268 78.76 -54.77 95.18
CA LYS A 268 79.47 -55.00 96.46
C LYS A 268 80.45 -56.18 96.34
N GLU A 269 79.99 -57.28 95.73
CA GLU A 269 80.84 -58.44 95.44
C GLU A 269 82.06 -58.03 94.57
N ASP A 270 81.87 -57.17 93.57
CA ASP A 270 82.96 -56.59 92.77
C ASP A 270 83.87 -55.62 93.54
N GLN A 271 83.32 -54.83 94.48
CA GLN A 271 84.09 -53.93 95.34
C GLN A 271 85.04 -54.70 96.25
N ASP A 272 84.58 -55.78 96.89
CA ASP A 272 85.40 -56.65 97.75
C ASP A 272 86.57 -57.27 96.94
N ILE A 273 86.30 -57.71 95.70
CA ILE A 273 87.32 -58.21 94.77
C ILE A 273 88.30 -57.10 94.36
N ALA A 274 87.82 -55.88 94.13
CA ALA A 274 88.65 -54.74 93.78
C ALA A 274 89.55 -54.30 94.94
N GLU A 275 89.08 -54.33 96.18
CA GLU A 275 89.89 -54.02 97.36
C GLU A 275 91.01 -55.05 97.57
N ALA A 276 90.70 -56.35 97.44
CA ALA A 276 91.72 -57.40 97.45
C ALA A 276 92.80 -57.16 96.37
N LYS A 277 92.40 -56.80 95.15
CA LYS A 277 93.33 -56.41 94.07
C LYS A 277 94.13 -55.14 94.39
N ARG A 278 93.55 -54.13 95.06
CA ARG A 278 94.26 -52.90 95.47
C ARG A 278 95.29 -53.15 96.57
N ILE A 279 95.07 -54.12 97.46
CA ILE A 279 96.05 -54.53 98.47
C ILE A 279 97.23 -55.24 97.80
N ALA A 280 96.96 -56.16 96.86
CA ALA A 280 98.01 -56.81 96.06
C ALA A 280 98.79 -55.79 95.19
N GLY A 281 98.08 -54.92 94.48
CA GLY A 281 98.68 -53.89 93.62
C GLY A 281 99.50 -52.85 94.39
N ARG A 282 99.16 -52.53 95.65
CA ARG A 282 100.00 -51.65 96.49
C ARG A 282 101.34 -52.28 96.86
N LYS A 283 101.42 -53.60 97.05
CA LYS A 283 102.70 -54.30 97.26
C LYS A 283 103.57 -54.20 96.00
N LEU A 284 102.99 -54.51 94.83
CA LEU A 284 103.66 -54.40 93.53
C LEU A 284 104.10 -52.95 93.20
N LEU A 285 103.32 -51.94 93.56
CA LEU A 285 103.66 -50.54 93.27
C LEU A 285 104.87 -50.06 94.08
N ILE A 286 105.08 -50.55 95.30
CA ILE A 286 106.30 -50.27 96.09
C ILE A 286 107.54 -50.87 95.42
N GLU A 287 107.38 -51.99 94.71
CA GLU A 287 108.44 -52.62 93.92
C GLU A 287 108.69 -51.87 92.61
N ILE A 288 107.64 -51.39 91.93
CA ILE A 288 107.75 -50.64 90.66
C ILE A 288 108.29 -49.21 90.86
N LEU A 289 107.88 -48.48 91.91
CA LEU A 289 108.35 -47.10 92.12
C LEU A 289 109.88 -47.03 92.26
N LYS A 290 110.46 -48.00 92.98
CA LYS A 290 111.93 -48.17 93.08
C LYS A 290 112.64 -48.33 91.74
N ALA A 291 111.95 -48.78 90.68
CA ALA A 291 112.51 -48.99 89.35
C ALA A 291 112.13 -47.88 88.34
N ASN A 292 111.23 -46.96 88.72
CA ASN A 292 110.73 -45.89 87.84
C ASN A 292 111.39 -44.55 88.13
N ASP A 293 111.80 -44.32 89.38
CA ASP A 293 112.69 -43.20 89.73
C ASP A 293 114.00 -43.30 88.93
N ASP A 294 114.55 -44.51 88.77
CA ASP A 294 115.71 -44.83 87.92
C ASP A 294 115.52 -44.45 86.42
N ALA A 295 114.28 -44.29 85.95
CA ALA A 295 113.96 -44.09 84.53
C ALA A 295 113.59 -42.64 84.17
N GLN A 296 113.01 -41.87 85.10
CA GLN A 296 112.46 -40.54 84.78
C GLN A 296 113.55 -39.49 84.49
N GLU A 297 114.74 -39.64 85.08
CA GLU A 297 115.90 -38.77 84.84
C GLU A 297 116.37 -38.76 83.38
N ALA A 298 115.98 -39.76 82.58
CA ALA A 298 116.36 -39.86 81.17
C ALA A 298 115.56 -38.94 80.23
N ARG A 299 114.29 -38.63 80.53
CA ARG A 299 113.31 -38.20 79.49
C ARG A 299 113.15 -36.69 79.31
N ILE A 300 113.51 -35.87 80.30
CA ILE A 300 113.27 -34.40 80.27
C ILE A 300 113.96 -33.70 79.09
N LYS A 301 115.06 -34.27 78.58
CA LYS A 301 115.99 -33.67 77.60
C LYS A 301 115.46 -33.57 76.15
N ALA A 302 114.21 -33.99 75.86
CA ALA A 302 113.75 -34.21 74.48
C ALA A 302 112.74 -33.19 73.91
N LYS A 303 112.07 -32.37 74.75
CA LYS A 303 110.77 -31.76 74.37
C LYS A 303 110.79 -30.33 73.86
N GLU A 304 111.94 -29.68 73.80
CA GLU A 304 112.03 -28.23 73.53
C GLU A 304 112.00 -27.88 72.03
N PHE A 305 112.02 -28.89 71.13
CA PHE A 305 112.21 -28.73 69.68
C PHE A 305 110.95 -28.46 68.83
N GLU A 306 109.72 -28.69 69.31
CA GLU A 306 108.54 -28.80 68.40
C GLU A 306 107.77 -27.49 68.10
N LYS A 307 108.02 -26.38 68.81
CA LYS A 307 107.04 -25.26 68.90
C LYS A 307 107.08 -24.20 67.78
N GLU A 308 107.98 -24.29 66.80
CA GLU A 308 108.33 -23.12 65.95
C GLU A 308 107.63 -23.06 64.58
N GLU A 309 106.97 -24.12 64.12
CA GLU A 309 106.50 -24.25 62.71
C GLU A 309 105.10 -23.65 62.39
N GLU A 310 104.23 -23.45 63.38
CA GLU A 310 102.78 -23.39 63.12
C GLU A 310 102.26 -22.05 62.55
N ALA A 311 103.01 -20.96 62.68
CA ALA A 311 102.53 -19.58 62.47
C ALA A 311 102.33 -19.13 60.99
N ARG A 312 102.81 -19.88 59.99
CA ARG A 312 102.91 -19.39 58.59
C ARG A 312 101.63 -19.45 57.74
N ARG A 313 100.54 -20.07 58.20
CA ARG A 313 99.46 -20.60 57.31
C ARG A 313 98.27 -19.67 57.01
N GLN A 314 98.13 -18.52 57.69
CA GLN A 314 96.83 -17.83 57.80
C GLN A 314 96.55 -16.71 56.76
N VAL A 315 97.52 -16.27 55.95
CA VAL A 315 97.41 -15.01 55.16
C VAL A 315 96.67 -15.17 53.80
N TYR A 316 96.58 -16.38 53.24
CA TYR A 316 96.22 -16.59 51.82
C TYR A 316 94.72 -16.53 51.45
N VAL A 317 93.80 -16.53 52.43
CA VAL A 317 92.37 -16.80 52.15
C VAL A 317 91.56 -15.56 51.74
N HIS A 318 92.00 -14.35 52.10
CA HIS A 318 91.13 -13.17 52.14
C HIS A 318 90.86 -12.45 50.80
N GLU A 319 91.53 -12.83 49.71
CA GLU A 319 91.52 -12.08 48.44
C GLU A 319 90.52 -12.59 47.38
N LYS A 320 89.94 -13.79 47.56
CA LYS A 320 89.22 -14.49 46.49
C LYS A 320 87.78 -13.98 46.22
N GLU A 321 87.11 -13.42 47.22
CA GLU A 321 85.64 -13.24 47.22
C GLU A 321 85.12 -12.02 46.45
N LYS A 322 85.98 -11.09 45.99
CA LYS A 322 85.56 -9.80 45.39
C LYS A 322 85.20 -9.85 43.89
N ARG A 323 85.20 -11.01 43.23
CA ARG A 323 85.02 -11.10 41.75
C ARG A 323 83.60 -11.42 41.25
N ASP A 324 82.77 -12.10 42.03
CA ASP A 324 81.59 -12.78 41.46
C ASP A 324 80.29 -11.96 41.47
N LEU A 325 80.30 -10.74 42.05
CA LEU A 325 79.09 -9.92 42.21
C LEU A 325 78.65 -9.16 40.93
N ALA A 326 79.54 -9.00 39.95
CA ALA A 326 79.33 -8.07 38.83
C ALA A 326 78.58 -8.63 37.59
N TYR A 327 78.21 -9.92 37.59
CA TYR A 327 77.69 -10.59 36.38
C TYR A 327 76.15 -10.58 36.25
N GLN A 328 75.40 -10.23 37.31
CA GLN A 328 73.94 -10.46 37.36
C GLN A 328 73.05 -9.26 36.99
N GLU A 329 73.58 -8.05 36.83
CA GLU A 329 72.75 -6.84 36.59
C GLU A 329 72.37 -6.58 35.11
N ALA A 330 72.75 -7.48 34.18
CA ALA A 330 72.75 -7.20 32.74
C ALA A 330 71.55 -7.70 31.91
N GLN A 331 70.61 -8.51 32.45
CA GLN A 331 69.59 -9.19 31.63
C GLN A 331 68.15 -8.63 31.64
N ASP A 332 67.81 -7.65 32.48
CA ASP A 332 66.40 -7.27 32.74
C ASP A 332 65.84 -6.04 31.99
N LYS A 333 66.47 -5.58 30.89
CA LYS A 333 66.08 -4.33 30.18
C LYS A 333 65.52 -4.46 28.76
N ILE A 334 65.39 -5.66 28.17
CA ILE A 334 65.10 -5.83 26.72
C ILE A 334 63.65 -6.30 26.39
N LYS A 335 62.78 -6.50 27.39
CA LYS A 335 61.45 -7.14 27.19
C LYS A 335 60.20 -6.24 27.39
N LYS A 336 60.25 -4.93 27.10
CA LYS A 336 59.10 -4.01 27.37
C LYS A 336 58.73 -2.96 26.30
N GLU A 337 59.17 -3.08 25.05
CA GLU A 337 59.01 -1.98 24.05
C GLU A 337 58.25 -2.31 22.74
N ARG A 338 57.61 -3.48 22.55
CA ARG A 338 56.97 -3.83 21.26
C ARG A 338 55.59 -4.51 21.34
N GLU A 339 54.64 -3.89 22.03
CA GLU A 339 53.22 -4.32 22.05
C GLU A 339 52.19 -3.17 21.88
N MET A 340 52.59 -2.00 21.34
CA MET A 340 51.74 -0.79 21.32
C MET A 340 51.59 -0.08 19.94
N GLU A 341 51.61 -0.80 18.81
CA GLU A 341 51.34 -0.22 17.48
C GLU A 341 50.41 -1.07 16.60
N THR A 342 49.11 -1.07 16.92
CA THR A 342 48.04 -1.39 15.96
C THR A 342 46.94 -0.33 16.02
N ALA A 343 46.10 -0.27 14.98
CA ALA A 343 44.89 0.56 14.85
C ALA A 343 45.08 2.10 14.75
N ARG A 344 45.40 2.60 13.54
CA ARG A 344 45.16 4.03 13.20
C ARG A 344 44.94 4.41 11.72
N GLN A 345 44.60 3.48 10.83
CA GLN A 345 44.34 3.79 9.42
C GLN A 345 43.05 3.14 8.89
N ALA A 346 41.94 3.80 9.19
CA ALA A 346 40.65 3.63 8.53
C ALA A 346 39.91 4.99 8.50
N GLU A 347 39.07 5.17 7.48
CA GLU A 347 38.11 6.28 7.26
C GLU A 347 38.63 7.67 6.81
N LEU A 348 38.28 8.01 5.55
CA LEU A 348 37.75 9.34 5.17
C LEU A 348 36.84 9.21 3.93
N GLN A 349 35.97 10.20 3.67
CA GLN A 349 34.78 10.11 2.81
C GLN A 349 34.57 11.35 1.90
N LEU A 350 33.87 11.15 0.75
CA LEU A 350 33.01 12.09 -0.03
C LEU A 350 33.52 13.20 -1.02
N ASP A 351 32.98 13.12 -2.25
CA ASP A 351 32.34 14.10 -3.20
C ASP A 351 32.83 15.56 -3.48
N LEU A 352 32.92 15.95 -4.78
CA LEU A 352 32.18 17.10 -5.41
C LEU A 352 32.37 17.32 -6.94
N SER A 353 31.32 17.81 -7.63
CA SER A 353 31.28 18.50 -8.96
C SER A 353 31.66 17.70 -10.22
N VAL A 354 31.05 17.84 -11.42
CA VAL A 354 29.87 18.58 -11.95
C VAL A 354 30.03 20.07 -12.40
N VAL A 355 30.91 20.39 -13.37
CA VAL A 355 30.89 21.67 -14.14
C VAL A 355 31.32 21.51 -15.62
N LEU A 356 30.40 21.14 -16.52
CA LEU A 356 30.57 21.21 -17.99
C LEU A 356 29.25 21.55 -18.69
N ARG A 357 28.78 22.81 -18.57
CA ARG A 357 27.54 23.29 -19.23
C ARG A 357 27.58 24.79 -19.56
N ALA A 358 28.62 25.26 -20.26
CA ALA A 358 28.79 26.67 -20.61
C ALA A 358 29.56 26.89 -21.93
N LEU A 359 28.98 26.48 -23.08
CA LEU A 359 29.61 26.65 -24.41
C LEU A 359 28.59 26.85 -25.56
N GLN A 360 27.53 27.65 -25.38
CA GLN A 360 26.50 27.75 -26.44
C GLN A 360 25.72 29.09 -26.59
N GLU A 361 26.32 30.25 -26.32
CA GLU A 361 25.70 31.55 -26.67
C GLU A 361 26.72 32.60 -27.16
N ARG A 362 26.73 32.89 -28.47
CA ARG A 362 27.21 34.15 -29.15
C ARG A 362 27.32 33.97 -30.68
N ALA A 363 26.19 34.01 -31.41
CA ALA A 363 26.19 33.86 -32.89
C ALA A 363 25.07 34.58 -33.67
N GLN A 364 24.43 35.61 -33.12
CA GLN A 364 23.39 36.40 -33.80
C GLN A 364 23.69 37.90 -33.65
N ASP A 365 24.00 38.61 -34.76
CA ASP A 365 23.95 40.09 -34.92
C ASP A 365 24.64 40.59 -36.23
N LYS A 366 24.00 40.49 -37.42
CA LYS A 366 24.61 41.00 -38.70
C LYS A 366 23.68 41.61 -39.78
N GLN A 367 22.38 41.84 -39.55
CA GLN A 367 21.40 42.04 -40.64
C GLN A 367 20.93 43.49 -40.96
N ALA A 368 21.59 44.57 -40.49
CA ALA A 368 20.93 45.88 -40.30
C ALA A 368 21.36 47.10 -41.16
N VAL A 369 22.04 46.97 -42.31
CA VAL A 369 22.84 48.10 -42.90
C VAL A 369 22.45 48.63 -44.31
N ILE A 370 21.53 48.01 -45.07
CA ILE A 370 21.55 48.15 -46.55
C ILE A 370 20.73 49.32 -47.20
N ASP A 371 19.76 49.96 -46.55
CA ASP A 371 18.67 50.70 -47.27
C ASP A 371 18.86 52.21 -47.62
N GLY A 372 20.08 52.72 -47.84
CA GLY A 372 20.35 54.18 -47.74
C GLY A 372 20.32 55.15 -48.97
N VAL A 373 20.36 54.74 -50.25
CA VAL A 373 21.14 55.52 -51.28
C VAL A 373 20.38 56.22 -52.45
N ARG A 374 19.05 56.17 -52.61
CA ARG A 374 18.39 56.31 -53.95
C ARG A 374 17.94 57.69 -54.54
N ALA A 375 18.21 58.87 -53.96
CA ALA A 375 17.27 60.03 -54.10
C ALA A 375 17.54 61.25 -55.06
N LEU A 376 18.63 61.38 -55.85
CA LEU A 376 19.20 62.74 -56.13
C LEU A 376 19.40 63.30 -57.59
N ARG A 377 18.73 62.88 -58.68
CA ARG A 377 19.20 63.21 -60.08
C ARG A 377 18.14 63.57 -61.17
N VAL A 378 17.49 64.76 -61.16
CA VAL A 378 16.35 65.03 -62.09
C VAL A 378 16.27 66.39 -62.86
N GLN A 379 16.93 67.50 -62.48
CA GLN A 379 16.35 68.84 -62.78
C GLN A 379 16.80 69.69 -64.01
N GLU A 380 17.79 69.35 -64.85
CA GLU A 380 18.57 70.42 -65.55
C GLU A 380 18.32 70.71 -67.06
N GLU A 381 17.78 69.81 -67.90
CA GLU A 381 17.93 69.88 -69.38
C GLU A 381 17.14 70.97 -70.18
N HIS A 382 16.53 71.99 -69.56
CA HIS A 382 15.24 72.49 -70.07
C HIS A 382 15.15 73.76 -70.97
N GLU A 383 16.20 74.56 -71.19
CA GLU A 383 15.96 76.01 -71.48
C GLU A 383 16.13 76.52 -72.94
N ARG A 384 16.92 75.89 -73.83
CA ARG A 384 17.55 76.63 -74.96
C ARG A 384 16.80 76.76 -76.29
N GLU A 385 15.81 75.93 -76.59
CA GLU A 385 15.33 75.68 -77.97
C GLU A 385 14.36 76.75 -78.55
N TRP A 386 14.52 78.01 -78.14
CA TRP A 386 13.40 78.96 -78.08
C TRP A 386 13.26 79.96 -79.25
N ARG A 387 14.31 80.69 -79.67
CA ARG A 387 14.12 82.01 -80.36
C ARG A 387 14.03 82.07 -81.89
N GLU A 388 14.55 81.12 -82.65
CA GLU A 388 14.76 81.33 -84.10
C GLU A 388 13.50 81.21 -84.98
N LYS A 389 12.33 80.95 -84.37
CA LYS A 389 11.10 80.59 -85.06
C LYS A 389 10.28 81.77 -85.63
N GLU A 390 10.50 83.02 -85.17
CA GLU A 390 9.49 84.10 -85.26
C GLU A 390 9.21 84.83 -86.60
N ARG A 391 10.07 84.80 -87.63
CA ARG A 391 10.00 85.83 -88.71
C ARG A 391 9.56 85.39 -90.10
N ALA A 392 9.75 84.13 -90.50
CA ALA A 392 9.24 83.62 -91.79
C ALA A 392 7.70 83.44 -91.79
N GLU A 393 7.06 83.84 -90.70
CA GLU A 393 5.64 83.65 -90.41
C GLU A 393 4.77 84.76 -91.03
N ALA A 394 5.28 85.97 -91.26
CA ALA A 394 4.49 87.19 -91.47
C ALA A 394 3.79 87.35 -92.84
N GLU A 395 4.44 87.04 -93.97
CA GLU A 395 3.85 87.32 -95.30
C GLU A 395 2.87 86.24 -95.75
N LYS A 396 3.11 84.99 -95.32
CA LYS A 396 2.17 83.86 -95.44
C LYS A 396 0.78 84.20 -94.90
N ILE A 397 0.68 85.14 -93.95
CA ILE A 397 -0.58 85.53 -93.31
C ILE A 397 -1.52 86.27 -94.28
N ARG A 398 -1.03 87.07 -95.24
CA ARG A 398 -1.94 87.95 -96.02
C ARG A 398 -2.75 87.21 -97.08
N LEU A 399 -2.13 86.33 -97.87
CA LEU A 399 -2.84 85.46 -98.81
C LEU A 399 -3.72 84.46 -98.06
N MET A 400 -3.26 83.98 -96.90
CA MET A 400 -4.13 83.22 -95.99
C MET A 400 -5.41 83.98 -95.65
N TYR A 401 -5.41 85.30 -95.45
CA TYR A 401 -6.63 86.04 -95.06
C TYR A 401 -7.74 86.10 -96.13
N GLU A 402 -7.41 86.17 -97.43
CA GLU A 402 -8.44 86.19 -98.49
C GLU A 402 -9.08 84.82 -98.71
N ASP A 403 -8.28 83.75 -98.65
CA ASP A 403 -8.79 82.38 -98.63
C ASP A 403 -9.54 82.11 -97.31
N LEU A 404 -9.10 82.67 -96.17
CA LEU A 404 -9.84 82.64 -94.91
C LEU A 404 -11.22 83.30 -95.04
N ALA A 405 -11.36 84.35 -95.85
CA ALA A 405 -12.63 85.06 -96.02
C ALA A 405 -13.65 84.21 -96.78
N ARG A 406 -13.28 83.64 -97.94
CA ARG A 406 -14.16 82.71 -98.68
C ARG A 406 -14.43 81.43 -97.89
N ALA A 407 -13.41 80.85 -97.26
CA ALA A 407 -13.59 79.71 -96.36
C ALA A 407 -14.52 80.04 -95.18
N ARG A 408 -14.52 81.26 -94.64
CA ARG A 408 -15.47 81.69 -93.59
C ARG A 408 -16.91 81.76 -94.07
N GLU A 409 -17.17 82.16 -95.32
CA GLU A 409 -18.53 82.22 -95.87
C GLU A 409 -19.08 80.82 -96.19
N GLU A 410 -18.26 79.95 -96.77
CA GLU A 410 -18.60 78.53 -96.93
C GLU A 410 -18.77 77.83 -95.58
N GLN A 411 -17.88 78.08 -94.61
CA GLN A 411 -18.05 77.61 -93.22
C GLN A 411 -19.33 78.16 -92.59
N LYS A 412 -19.75 79.39 -92.87
CA LYS A 412 -20.99 79.97 -92.34
C LYS A 412 -22.22 79.25 -92.91
N ILE A 413 -22.24 78.99 -94.22
CA ILE A 413 -23.34 78.26 -94.87
C ILE A 413 -23.36 76.79 -94.43
N TYR A 414 -22.21 76.13 -94.37
CA TYR A 414 -22.07 74.77 -93.88
C TYR A 414 -22.48 74.65 -92.42
N LYS A 415 -22.06 75.59 -91.56
CA LYS A 415 -22.46 75.67 -90.15
C LYS A 415 -23.96 75.93 -90.00
N LEU A 416 -24.59 76.73 -90.86
CA LEU A 416 -26.04 76.94 -90.84
C LEU A 416 -26.82 75.67 -91.23
N LYS A 417 -26.37 74.92 -92.24
CA LYS A 417 -26.94 73.60 -92.54
C LYS A 417 -26.73 72.61 -91.40
N LEU A 418 -25.51 72.50 -90.90
CA LEU A 418 -25.17 71.63 -89.78
C LEU A 418 -25.99 71.96 -88.53
N LEU A 419 -26.23 73.24 -88.22
CA LEU A 419 -27.11 73.65 -87.12
C LEU A 419 -28.58 73.31 -87.36
N ALA A 420 -29.06 73.36 -88.61
CA ALA A 420 -30.43 72.97 -88.96
C ALA A 420 -30.62 71.44 -88.86
N ASP A 421 -29.65 70.67 -89.36
CA ASP A 421 -29.64 69.21 -89.28
C ASP A 421 -29.48 68.75 -87.81
N GLN A 422 -28.58 69.39 -87.05
CA GLN A 422 -28.47 69.20 -85.59
C GLN A 422 -29.78 69.52 -84.87
N ALA A 423 -30.48 70.61 -85.19
CA ALA A 423 -31.76 70.93 -84.56
C ALA A 423 -32.86 69.89 -84.87
N GLN A 424 -32.83 69.26 -86.05
CA GLN A 424 -33.72 68.13 -86.39
C GLN A 424 -33.34 66.87 -85.61
N GLU A 425 -32.06 66.51 -85.58
CA GLU A 425 -31.56 65.37 -84.80
C GLU A 425 -31.81 65.54 -83.30
N GLU A 426 -31.63 66.75 -82.76
CA GLU A 426 -31.94 67.11 -81.37
C GLU A 426 -33.44 66.98 -81.06
N GLN A 427 -34.34 67.38 -81.97
CA GLN A 427 -35.77 67.17 -81.78
C GLN A 427 -36.14 65.68 -81.79
N ILE A 428 -35.61 64.91 -82.74
CA ILE A 428 -35.83 63.46 -82.83
C ILE A 428 -35.28 62.75 -81.58
N ALA A 429 -34.08 63.13 -81.14
CA ALA A 429 -33.46 62.64 -79.92
C ALA A 429 -34.28 63.02 -78.68
N TYR A 430 -34.75 64.28 -78.58
CA TYR A 430 -35.60 64.75 -77.49
C TYR A 430 -36.90 63.94 -77.39
N TYR A 431 -37.62 63.72 -78.49
CA TYR A 431 -38.83 62.91 -78.48
C TYR A 431 -38.54 61.44 -78.12
N ARG A 432 -37.44 60.87 -78.61
CA ARG A 432 -37.00 59.51 -78.25
C ARG A 432 -36.63 59.37 -76.78
N ILE A 433 -35.94 60.37 -76.21
CA ILE A 433 -35.59 60.46 -74.79
C ILE A 433 -36.84 60.66 -73.94
N ALA A 434 -37.76 61.55 -74.33
CA ALA A 434 -39.03 61.75 -73.61
C ALA A 434 -39.89 60.47 -73.59
N GLN A 435 -39.94 59.72 -74.70
CA GLN A 435 -40.61 58.42 -74.74
C GLN A 435 -39.91 57.39 -73.84
N SER A 436 -38.58 57.30 -73.87
CA SER A 436 -37.83 56.35 -73.02
C SER A 436 -37.94 56.70 -71.54
N GLN A 437 -37.91 57.98 -71.16
CA GLN A 437 -38.14 58.45 -69.79
C GLN A 437 -39.57 58.15 -69.33
N LYS A 438 -40.58 58.34 -70.18
CA LYS A 438 -41.97 58.00 -69.86
C LYS A 438 -42.14 56.49 -69.65
N ALA A 439 -41.50 55.66 -70.46
CA ALA A 439 -41.47 54.21 -70.26
C ALA A 439 -40.74 53.82 -68.97
N ALA A 440 -39.56 54.42 -68.70
CA ALA A 440 -38.78 54.18 -67.50
C ALA A 440 -39.53 54.59 -66.22
N LEU A 441 -40.30 55.69 -66.23
CA LEU A 441 -41.14 56.09 -65.10
C LEU A 441 -42.28 55.09 -64.82
N ILE A 442 -42.91 54.53 -65.86
CA ILE A 442 -43.95 53.51 -65.71
C ILE A 442 -43.34 52.22 -65.14
N GLU A 443 -42.20 51.78 -65.64
CA GLU A 443 -41.53 50.57 -65.18
C GLU A 443 -40.95 50.72 -63.76
N ALA A 444 -40.34 51.87 -63.44
CA ALA A 444 -39.87 52.17 -62.09
C ALA A 444 -41.02 52.22 -61.07
N ARG A 445 -42.18 52.76 -61.45
CA ARG A 445 -43.39 52.71 -60.61
C ARG A 445 -43.83 51.26 -60.36
N ARG A 446 -43.89 50.43 -61.40
CA ARG A 446 -44.25 49.02 -61.30
C ARG A 446 -43.29 48.23 -60.41
N GLN A 447 -41.99 48.51 -60.53
CA GLN A 447 -40.95 47.91 -59.68
C GLN A 447 -41.07 48.37 -58.22
N ALA A 448 -41.38 49.65 -57.96
CA ALA A 448 -41.63 50.17 -56.61
C ALA A 448 -42.87 49.53 -55.96
N GLU A 449 -43.97 49.37 -56.71
CA GLU A 449 -45.19 48.69 -56.25
C GLU A 449 -44.90 47.20 -55.93
N ALA A 450 -44.19 46.48 -56.80
CA ALA A 450 -43.78 45.09 -56.56
C ALA A 450 -42.82 44.93 -55.36
N ALA A 451 -41.86 45.84 -55.21
CA ALA A 451 -40.95 45.87 -54.06
C ALA A 451 -41.68 46.17 -52.75
N HIS A 452 -42.70 47.05 -52.78
CA HIS A 452 -43.54 47.34 -51.63
C HIS A 452 -44.33 46.10 -51.18
N GLU A 453 -44.97 45.39 -52.11
CA GLU A 453 -45.64 44.11 -51.81
C GLU A 453 -44.69 43.05 -51.24
N ALA A 454 -43.49 42.91 -51.82
CA ALA A 454 -42.48 41.97 -51.34
C ALA A 454 -42.05 42.30 -49.90
N ASN A 455 -41.87 43.59 -49.58
CA ASN A 455 -41.55 44.06 -48.24
C ASN A 455 -42.67 43.82 -47.22
N ILE A 456 -43.95 43.96 -47.63
CA ILE A 456 -45.10 43.61 -46.76
C ILE A 456 -45.08 42.11 -46.46
N LYS A 457 -44.96 41.25 -47.48
CA LYS A 457 -44.91 39.78 -47.33
C LYS A 457 -43.74 39.35 -46.44
N ASN A 458 -42.57 39.98 -46.58
CA ASN A 458 -41.39 39.74 -45.74
C ASN A 458 -41.64 40.18 -44.28
N LYS A 459 -42.19 41.38 -44.06
CA LYS A 459 -42.57 41.88 -42.72
C LYS A 459 -43.52 40.90 -42.00
N GLU A 460 -44.54 40.40 -42.68
CA GLU A 460 -45.47 39.42 -42.11
C GLU A 460 -44.79 38.09 -41.76
N ALA A 461 -43.86 37.61 -42.59
CA ALA A 461 -43.10 36.40 -42.32
C ALA A 461 -42.19 36.57 -41.09
N VAL A 462 -41.51 37.71 -40.96
CA VAL A 462 -40.66 38.03 -39.79
C VAL A 462 -41.49 38.13 -38.50
N ILE A 463 -42.67 38.77 -38.54
CA ILE A 463 -43.56 38.84 -37.37
C ILE A 463 -43.96 37.42 -36.91
N LYS A 464 -44.42 36.57 -37.84
CA LYS A 464 -44.77 35.16 -37.54
C LYS A 464 -43.57 34.37 -36.98
N GLN A 465 -42.35 34.63 -37.47
CA GLN A 465 -41.14 33.99 -36.97
C GLN A 465 -40.79 34.46 -35.54
N ILE A 466 -40.99 35.74 -35.22
CA ILE A 466 -40.79 36.29 -33.87
C ILE A 466 -41.79 35.68 -32.89
N GLU A 467 -43.07 35.59 -33.27
CA GLU A 467 -44.13 34.97 -32.45
C GLU A 467 -43.82 33.49 -32.16
N GLN A 468 -43.49 32.69 -33.19
CA GLN A 468 -43.12 31.28 -33.02
C GLN A 468 -41.88 31.09 -32.14
N ASN A 469 -40.87 31.98 -32.26
CA ASN A 469 -39.68 31.92 -31.40
C ASN A 469 -39.99 32.35 -29.96
N ALA A 470 -40.88 33.31 -29.75
CA ALA A 470 -41.36 33.69 -28.42
C ALA A 470 -42.13 32.53 -27.75
N GLU A 471 -43.04 31.87 -28.48
CA GLU A 471 -43.77 30.71 -27.94
C GLU A 471 -42.83 29.54 -27.61
N LYS A 472 -41.88 29.22 -28.50
CA LYS A 472 -40.86 28.19 -28.24
C LYS A 472 -40.02 28.49 -27.01
N ARG A 473 -39.58 29.76 -26.82
CA ARG A 473 -38.86 30.19 -25.60
C ARG A 473 -39.74 30.05 -24.36
N ALA A 474 -41.00 30.47 -24.42
CA ALA A 474 -41.95 30.37 -23.30
C ALA A 474 -42.32 28.90 -22.97
N ARG A 475 -42.29 27.99 -23.94
CA ARG A 475 -42.46 26.55 -23.71
C ARG A 475 -41.22 25.94 -23.07
N ALA A 476 -40.03 26.15 -23.66
CA ALA A 476 -38.77 25.66 -23.12
C ALA A 476 -38.46 26.20 -21.71
N PHE A 477 -38.92 27.42 -21.37
CA PHE A 477 -38.79 27.95 -20.00
C PHE A 477 -39.72 27.23 -19.01
N ARG A 478 -40.95 26.89 -19.41
CA ARG A 478 -41.88 26.10 -18.60
C ARG A 478 -41.39 24.67 -18.41
N GLU A 479 -40.94 24.02 -19.48
CA GLU A 479 -40.35 22.68 -19.45
C GLU A 479 -39.15 22.63 -18.47
N LYS A 480 -38.20 23.57 -18.57
CA LYS A 480 -37.08 23.68 -17.62
C LYS A 480 -37.50 23.93 -16.17
N PHE A 481 -38.57 24.68 -15.94
CA PHE A 481 -39.09 24.93 -14.60
C PHE A 481 -39.74 23.66 -14.01
N GLU A 482 -40.55 22.95 -14.81
CA GLU A 482 -41.15 21.67 -14.44
C GLU A 482 -40.10 20.57 -14.21
N GLU A 483 -39.07 20.50 -15.06
CA GLU A 483 -37.90 19.62 -14.87
C GLU A 483 -37.17 19.95 -13.58
N GLY A 484 -36.94 21.23 -13.29
CA GLY A 484 -36.32 21.68 -12.04
C GLY A 484 -37.14 21.33 -10.79
N GLU A 485 -38.48 21.43 -10.85
CA GLU A 485 -39.37 20.99 -9.77
C GLU A 485 -39.36 19.47 -9.61
N ARG A 486 -39.44 18.70 -10.70
CA ARG A 486 -39.34 17.22 -10.66
C ARG A 486 -38.01 16.76 -10.07
N LEU A 487 -36.90 17.40 -10.45
CA LEU A 487 -35.57 17.10 -9.92
C LEU A 487 -35.49 17.43 -8.42
N ARG A 488 -35.99 18.60 -7.98
CA ARG A 488 -36.09 18.96 -6.56
C ARG A 488 -36.92 17.95 -5.76
N GLN A 489 -38.01 17.44 -6.33
CA GLN A 489 -38.86 16.41 -5.70
C GLN A 489 -38.13 15.05 -5.62
N GLN A 490 -37.43 14.64 -6.68
CA GLN A 490 -36.62 13.41 -6.70
C GLN A 490 -35.52 13.44 -5.63
N ILE A 491 -34.70 14.51 -5.61
CA ILE A 491 -33.65 14.72 -4.59
C ILE A 491 -34.24 14.68 -3.18
N ARG A 492 -35.42 15.26 -2.96
CA ARG A 492 -36.10 15.23 -1.65
C ARG A 492 -36.52 13.83 -1.24
N VAL A 493 -37.06 13.04 -2.18
CA VAL A 493 -37.46 11.64 -1.93
C VAL A 493 -36.25 10.75 -1.69
N GLU A 494 -35.17 10.91 -2.46
CA GLU A 494 -33.92 10.17 -2.25
C GLU A 494 -33.26 10.52 -0.91
N LYS A 495 -33.26 11.79 -0.53
CA LYS A 495 -32.75 12.20 0.79
C LYS A 495 -33.53 11.54 1.93
N LEU A 496 -34.87 11.55 1.86
CA LEU A 496 -35.71 10.89 2.86
C LEU A 496 -35.45 9.36 2.91
N ARG A 497 -35.25 8.71 1.75
CA ARG A 497 -34.87 7.29 1.70
C ARG A 497 -33.51 7.03 2.35
N LEU A 498 -32.51 7.89 2.13
CA LEU A 498 -31.19 7.78 2.76
C LEU A 498 -31.25 8.05 4.27
N GLU A 499 -32.12 8.96 4.72
CA GLU A 499 -32.40 9.19 6.15
C GLU A 499 -33.06 7.95 6.79
N ASP A 500 -34.04 7.33 6.13
CA ASP A 500 -34.64 6.05 6.55
C ASP A 500 -33.60 4.92 6.64
N ILE A 501 -32.72 4.78 5.65
CA ILE A 501 -31.64 3.77 5.62
C ILE A 501 -30.68 3.99 6.79
N LYS A 502 -30.30 5.25 7.05
CA LYS A 502 -29.45 5.64 8.18
C LYS A 502 -30.09 5.26 9.52
N GLU A 503 -31.39 5.55 9.71
CA GLU A 503 -32.12 5.13 10.90
C GLU A 503 -32.19 3.60 11.05
N ARG A 504 -32.47 2.86 9.97
CA ARG A 504 -32.47 1.40 9.98
C ARG A 504 -31.10 0.87 10.43
N LYS A 505 -30.00 1.39 9.90
CA LYS A 505 -28.63 0.96 10.24
C LYS A 505 -28.26 1.28 11.69
N LEU A 506 -28.65 2.45 12.20
CA LEU A 506 -28.51 2.78 13.64
C LEU A 506 -29.32 1.82 14.53
N LYS A 507 -30.56 1.49 14.16
CA LYS A 507 -31.38 0.49 14.88
C LYS A 507 -30.76 -0.91 14.87
N VAL A 508 -30.09 -1.30 13.77
CA VAL A 508 -29.35 -2.57 13.71
C VAL A 508 -28.11 -2.54 14.63
N LEU A 509 -27.30 -1.48 14.63
CA LEU A 509 -26.17 -1.34 15.56
C LEU A 509 -26.60 -1.40 17.02
N ALA A 510 -27.70 -0.75 17.37
CA ALA A 510 -28.27 -0.82 18.72
C ALA A 510 -28.73 -2.25 19.08
N LYS A 511 -29.33 -2.99 18.14
CA LYS A 511 -29.72 -4.39 18.32
C LYS A 511 -28.52 -5.34 18.43
N GLU A 512 -27.41 -5.03 17.77
CA GLU A 512 -26.14 -5.77 17.84
C GLU A 512 -25.35 -5.48 19.13
N GLY A 513 -25.84 -4.59 20.00
CA GLY A 513 -25.17 -4.26 21.28
C GLY A 513 -23.98 -3.33 21.14
N VAL A 514 -23.77 -2.70 19.98
CA VAL A 514 -22.66 -1.75 19.75
C VAL A 514 -22.85 -0.52 20.63
N PRO A 515 -21.89 -0.16 21.51
CA PRO A 515 -22.01 0.98 22.42
C PRO A 515 -22.32 2.30 21.71
N PRO A 516 -23.14 3.19 22.30
CA PRO A 516 -23.59 4.42 21.64
C PRO A 516 -22.43 5.35 21.25
N LYS A 517 -21.31 5.30 21.98
CA LYS A 517 -20.04 5.98 21.65
C LYS A 517 -19.58 5.75 20.20
N TYR A 518 -19.78 4.54 19.67
CA TYR A 518 -19.36 4.15 18.32
C TYR A 518 -20.45 4.33 17.27
N GLN A 519 -21.68 4.68 17.67
CA GLN A 519 -22.77 5.03 16.76
C GLN A 519 -22.76 6.52 16.35
N VAL A 520 -22.01 7.37 17.08
CA VAL A 520 -22.01 8.84 16.94
C VAL A 520 -21.61 9.30 15.53
N GLU A 521 -20.65 8.64 14.89
CA GLU A 521 -20.17 9.00 13.55
C GLU A 521 -21.27 8.80 12.50
N LEU A 522 -21.89 7.60 12.51
CA LEU A 522 -23.03 7.30 11.63
C LEU A 522 -24.21 8.24 11.91
N ALA A 523 -24.49 8.55 13.18
CA ALA A 523 -25.55 9.49 13.55
C ALA A 523 -25.29 10.93 13.07
N LYS A 524 -24.03 11.40 13.09
CA LYS A 524 -23.64 12.75 12.63
C LYS A 524 -23.41 12.86 11.14
N HIS A 525 -23.30 11.75 10.40
CA HIS A 525 -23.10 11.75 8.96
C HIS A 525 -24.20 12.55 8.23
N LYS A 526 -23.78 13.51 7.41
CA LYS A 526 -24.64 14.34 6.56
C LYS A 526 -24.72 13.70 5.18
N ILE A 527 -25.94 13.43 4.74
CA ILE A 527 -26.26 12.95 3.38
C ILE A 527 -26.00 14.08 2.39
N VAL A 528 -25.24 13.80 1.33
CA VAL A 528 -24.87 14.77 0.29
C VAL A 528 -25.27 14.20 -1.06
N ILE A 529 -26.35 14.73 -1.61
CA ILE A 529 -26.80 14.43 -2.97
C ILE A 529 -26.21 15.50 -3.90
N HIS A 530 -25.48 15.06 -4.92
CA HIS A 530 -24.79 15.91 -5.88
C HIS A 530 -25.64 16.22 -7.13
#